data_AF-A0AA46UFM6-F1
#
_entry.id   AF-A0AA46UFM6-F1
#
_cell.length_a   1.000
_cell.length_b   1.000
_cell.length_c   1.000
_cell.angle_alpha   90.00
_cell.angle_beta   90.00
_cell.angle_gamma   90.00
#
_symmetry.space_group_name_H-M   'P 1'
#
loop_
_entity.id
_entity.type
_entity.pdbx_description
1 polymer ?
#
loop_
_entity_poly.entity_id
_entity_poly.type
_entity_poly.pdbx_seq_one_letter_code
_entity_poly.pdbx_strand_id
1 'polypeptide(L)' 'VHDYTWTHFKDTEYPEWFGYLNRQGEVLLPLKGGKWKGCFHVPRGLFQCWKTLETIY' A
#
# COMPACT_ATOMS: atom_id res chain seq x y z
N VAL A 1 -1.70 -11.13 -6.47
CA VAL A 1 -1.13 -9.78 -6.19
C VAL A 1 -1.99 -8.99 -5.20
N HIS A 2 -3.31 -8.89 -5.42
CA HIS A 2 -4.24 -8.22 -4.51
C HIS A 2 -4.10 -8.69 -3.05
N ASP A 3 -4.32 -9.98 -2.79
CA ASP A 3 -4.28 -10.53 -1.43
C ASP A 3 -2.96 -10.25 -0.72
N TYR A 4 -1.83 -10.48 -1.39
CA TYR A 4 -0.50 -10.21 -0.85
C TYR A 4 -0.34 -8.75 -0.43
N THR A 5 -0.70 -7.82 -1.32
CA THR A 5 -0.59 -6.39 -1.06
C THR A 5 -1.43 -5.96 0.14
N TRP A 6 -2.68 -6.40 0.22
CA TRP A 6 -3.61 -6.04 1.30
C TRP A 6 -3.27 -6.67 2.64
N THR A 7 -2.67 -7.87 2.65
CA THR A 7 -2.31 -8.58 3.88
C THR A 7 -0.94 -8.20 4.44
N HIS A 8 -0.01 -7.72 3.61
CA HIS A 8 1.38 -7.47 4.05
C HIS A 8 1.74 -5.97 4.14
N PHE A 9 1.18 -5.11 3.28
CA PHE A 9 1.54 -3.68 3.27
C PHE A 9 0.54 -2.80 4.00
N LYS A 10 -0.76 -3.11 3.96
CA LYS A 10 -1.76 -2.37 4.73
C LYS A 10 -1.52 -2.63 6.21
N ASP A 11 -1.33 -1.57 6.97
CA ASP A 11 -1.29 -1.66 8.42
C ASP A 11 -2.71 -1.83 8.96
N THR A 12 -2.88 -2.83 9.83
CA THR A 12 -4.17 -3.17 10.45
C THR A 12 -4.45 -2.36 11.70
N GLU A 13 -3.44 -1.77 12.33
CA GLU A 13 -3.56 -0.99 13.55
C GLU A 13 -3.70 0.52 13.28
N TYR A 14 -2.89 1.05 12.35
CA TYR A 14 -2.90 2.47 12.01
C TYR A 14 -3.22 2.72 10.53
N PRO A 15 -3.79 3.90 10.19
CA PRO A 15 -3.99 4.29 8.79
C PRO A 15 -2.68 4.29 7.98
N GLU A 16 -2.81 4.27 6.65
CA GLU A 16 -1.68 4.19 5.69
C GLU A 16 -0.94 2.84 5.66
N TRP A 17 -0.12 2.67 4.64
CA TRP A 17 0.56 1.40 4.34
C TRP A 17 2.05 1.49 4.67
N PHE A 18 2.66 0.36 5.05
CA PHE A 18 4.11 0.25 5.12
C PHE A 18 4.73 0.41 3.72
N GLY A 19 5.94 0.97 3.66
CA GLY A 19 6.66 1.16 2.40
C GLY A 19 7.64 0.04 2.07
N TYR A 20 8.17 -0.64 3.09
CA TYR A 20 9.36 -1.47 2.94
C TYR A 20 9.21 -2.75 3.76
N LEU A 21 9.18 -3.88 3.05
CA LEU A 21 9.17 -5.22 3.63
C LEU A 21 10.45 -5.95 3.25
N ASN A 22 10.85 -6.93 4.05
CA ASN A 22 11.88 -7.88 3.66
C ASN A 22 11.30 -8.94 2.68
N ARG A 23 12.12 -9.91 2.26
CA ARG A 23 11.71 -10.94 1.31
C ARG A 23 10.60 -11.86 1.85
N GLN A 24 10.53 -12.03 3.16
CA GLN A 24 9.54 -12.85 3.86
C GLN A 24 8.20 -12.12 4.02
N GLY A 25 8.13 -10.83 3.65
CA GLY A 25 6.92 -10.02 3.80
C GLY A 25 6.78 -9.37 5.17
N GLU A 26 7.83 -9.41 6.00
CA GLU A 26 7.85 -8.77 7.32
C GLU A 26 8.26 -7.30 7.20
N VAL A 27 7.75 -6.45 8.09
CA VAL A 27 8.04 -5.01 8.09
C VAL A 27 9.53 -4.76 8.34
N LEU A 28 10.21 -4.21 7.33
CA LEU A 28 11.64 -3.89 7.42
C LEU A 28 11.87 -2.48 8.02
N LEU A 29 11.05 -1.51 7.61
CA LEU A 29 11.09 -0.15 8.13
C LEU A 29 9.67 0.24 8.59
N PRO A 30 9.42 0.45 9.90
CA PRO A 30 8.09 0.73 10.45
C PRO A 30 7.70 2.21 10.26
N LEU A 31 7.79 2.70 9.03
CA LEU A 31 7.48 4.09 8.67
C LEU A 31 6.36 4.16 7.62
N LYS A 32 5.47 5.14 7.76
CA LYS A 32 4.41 5.46 6.78
C LYS A 32 4.82 6.54 5.79
N GLY A 33 5.88 7.26 6.07
CA GLY A 33 6.47 8.27 5.19
C GLY A 33 7.94 8.50 5.51
N GLY A 34 8.67 9.03 4.54
CA GLY A 34 10.09 9.35 4.67
C GLY A 34 10.58 10.06 3.42
N LYS A 35 11.91 10.10 3.21
CA LYS A 35 12.50 10.78 2.05
C LYS A 35 11.93 10.33 0.70
N TRP A 36 11.51 9.07 0.60
CA TRP A 36 11.06 8.43 -0.65
C TRP A 36 9.65 7.86 -0.62
N LYS A 37 8.94 7.95 0.52
CA LYS A 37 7.53 7.57 0.62
C LYS A 37 6.72 8.76 1.09
N GLY A 38 5.76 9.17 0.27
CA GLY A 38 4.81 10.23 0.57
C GLY A 38 3.46 9.99 -0.11
N CYS A 39 2.61 11.01 -0.11
CA CYS A 39 1.26 11.00 -0.67
C CYS A 39 1.29 11.00 -2.21
N PHE A 40 1.68 9.87 -2.81
CA PHE A 40 1.73 9.72 -4.27
C PHE A 40 1.30 8.33 -4.70
N HIS A 41 2.11 7.30 -4.43
CA HIS A 41 1.86 5.95 -4.95
C HIS A 41 0.59 5.29 -4.39
N VAL A 42 0.41 5.29 -3.07
CA VAL A 42 -0.77 4.69 -2.42
C VAL A 42 -2.07 5.37 -2.87
N PRO A 43 -2.28 6.69 -2.68
CA PRO A 43 -3.54 7.33 -3.06
C PRO A 43 -3.81 7.25 -4.56
N ARG A 44 -2.80 7.44 -5.41
CA ARG A 44 -2.97 7.31 -6.87
C ARG A 44 -3.31 5.88 -7.29
N GLY A 45 -2.64 4.88 -6.71
CA GLY A 45 -2.88 3.48 -7.02
C GLY A 45 -4.30 3.05 -6.68
N LEU A 46 -4.76 3.37 -5.47
CA LEU A 46 -6.13 3.07 -5.04
C LEU A 46 -7.17 3.79 -5.89
N PHE A 47 -6.95 5.07 -6.21
CA PHE A 47 -7.85 5.85 -7.07
C PHE A 47 -7.94 5.24 -8.48
N GLN A 48 -6.82 4.87 -9.09
CA GLN A 48 -6.82 4.25 -10.42
C GLN A 48 -7.52 2.90 -10.40
N CYS A 49 -7.26 2.04 -9.41
CA CYS A 49 -7.99 0.79 -9.26
C CYS A 49 -9.50 1.02 -9.15
N TRP A 50 -9.94 1.99 -8.32
CA TRP A 50 -11.35 2.33 -8.23
C TRP A 50 -11.92 2.77 -9.59
N LYS A 51 -11.29 3.72 -10.28
CA LYS A 51 -11.76 4.19 -11.59
C LYS A 51 -11.81 3.07 -12.64
N THR A 52 -10.83 2.17 -12.65
CA THR A 52 -10.85 1.02 -13.57
C THR A 52 -11.97 0.05 -13.22
N LEU A 53 -12.17 -0.27 -11.94
CA LEU A 53 -13.24 -1.18 -11.52
C LEU A 53 -14.62 -0.57 -11.82
N GLU A 54 -14.80 0.74 -11.62
CA GLU A 54 -16.02 1.47 -11.98
C GLU A 54 -16.33 1.44 -13.48
N THR A 55 -15.36 1.18 -14.35
CA THR A 55 -15.62 1.02 -15.80
C THR A 55 -16.00 -0.40 -16.21
N ILE A 56 -15.78 -1.38 -15.33
CA ILE A 56 -16.00 -2.80 -15.61
C ILE A 56 -17.26 -3.31 -14.90
N TYR A 57 -17.70 -2.61 -13.85
CA TYR A 57 -18.94 -2.86 -13.10
C TYR A 57 -19.95 -1.74 -13.32
#